data_AF-A0A7Y5PL40-F1
#
_entry.id   AF-A0A7Y5PL40-F1
#
_cell.length_a   1.000
_cell.length_b   1.000
_cell.length_c   1.000
_cell.angle_alpha   90.00
_cell.angle_beta   90.00
_cell.angle_gamma   90.00
#
_symmetry.space_group_name_H-M   'P 1'
#
loop_
_entity.id
_entity.type
_entity.pdbx_description
1 polymer ?
#
loop_
_entity_poly.entity_id
_entity_poly.type
_entity_poly.pdbx_seq_one_letter_code
_entity_poly.pdbx_strand_id
1 'polypeptide(L)'
;MISLAGRDIAHAWGKFVFTGLGLGLLLGVTLVMAGVYRGMVDDGKALLDNSGADLWVVQRDTLGPYAEPSSLPDDQDRALLAMPGVAEASNVTYLTMQVRRGGHDVRAMVVGIVPGEAWGAPGW
;
A
#
# COMPACT_ATOMS: atom_id res chain seq x y z
N MET A 1 50.73 -2.88 -3.15
CA MET A 1 49.73 -3.13 -2.07
C MET A 1 48.62 -4.09 -2.52
N ILE A 2 47.94 -3.83 -3.65
CA ILE A 2 46.93 -4.75 -4.24
C ILE A 2 47.50 -6.18 -4.45
N SER A 3 48.75 -6.28 -4.90
CA SER A 3 49.43 -7.57 -5.11
C SER A 3 49.64 -8.41 -3.84
N LEU A 4 49.78 -7.79 -2.66
CA LEU A 4 49.91 -8.55 -1.40
C LEU A 4 48.54 -9.04 -0.91
N ALA A 5 47.50 -8.20 -1.03
CA ALA A 5 46.15 -8.55 -0.61
C ALA A 5 45.60 -9.77 -1.38
N GLY A 6 45.83 -9.84 -2.69
CA GLY A 6 45.39 -11.00 -3.49
C GLY A 6 46.07 -12.32 -3.10
N ARG A 7 47.36 -12.25 -2.73
CA ARG A 7 48.13 -13.43 -2.31
C ARG A 7 47.73 -13.90 -0.90
N ASP A 8 47.33 -12.98 -0.04
CA ASP A 8 46.76 -13.28 1.28
C ASP A 8 45.37 -13.93 1.18
N ILE A 9 44.52 -13.42 0.28
CA ILE A 9 43.21 -14.05 -0.05
C ILE A 9 43.41 -15.48 -0.57
N ALA A 10 44.40 -15.71 -1.43
CA ALA A 10 44.69 -17.05 -1.95
C ALA A 10 45.13 -18.03 -0.83
N HIS A 11 45.88 -17.54 0.15
CA HIS A 11 46.33 -18.34 1.30
C HIS A 11 45.20 -18.64 2.29
N ALA A 12 44.25 -17.72 2.45
CA ALA A 12 43.10 -17.83 3.35
C ALA A 12 41.75 -17.94 2.60
N TRP A 13 41.72 -18.61 1.45
CA TRP A 13 40.60 -18.60 0.50
C TRP A 13 39.24 -18.92 1.12
N GLY A 14 39.15 -19.99 1.91
CA GLY A 14 37.90 -20.37 2.58
C GLY A 14 37.39 -19.30 3.53
N LYS A 15 38.27 -18.71 4.37
CA LYS A 15 37.88 -17.64 5.31
C LYS A 15 37.37 -16.42 4.56
N PHE A 16 38.06 -16.02 3.48
CA PHE A 16 37.64 -14.88 2.66
C PHE A 16 36.26 -15.09 2.03
N VAL A 17 36.01 -16.27 1.45
CA VAL A 17 34.71 -16.60 0.86
C VAL A 17 33.59 -16.60 1.90
N PHE A 18 33.80 -17.23 3.07
CA PHE A 18 32.77 -17.24 4.13
C PHE A 18 32.49 -15.83 4.69
N THR A 19 33.51 -15.00 4.88
CA THR A 19 33.32 -13.61 5.31
C THR A 19 32.60 -12.77 4.25
N GLY A 20 32.98 -12.92 2.97
CA GLY A 20 32.29 -12.26 1.86
C GLY A 20 30.83 -12.69 1.73
N LEU A 21 30.55 -13.98 1.91
CA LEU A 21 29.18 -14.50 1.93
C LEU A 21 28.37 -13.93 3.09
N GLY A 22 28.94 -13.90 4.30
CA GLY A 22 28.28 -13.32 5.48
C GLY A 22 27.97 -11.83 5.30
N LEU A 23 28.94 -11.05 4.82
CA LEU A 23 28.75 -9.63 4.52
C LEU A 23 27.71 -9.43 3.41
N GLY A 24 27.77 -10.25 2.36
CA GLY A 24 26.80 -10.23 1.27
C GLY A 24 25.39 -10.56 1.73
N LEU A 25 25.23 -11.53 2.63
CA LEU A 25 23.94 -11.87 3.22
C LEU A 25 23.39 -10.72 4.08
N LEU A 26 24.24 -10.09 4.90
CA LEU A 26 23.84 -8.94 5.73
C LEU A 26 23.37 -7.77 4.86
N LEU A 27 24.14 -7.41 3.82
CA LEU A 27 23.74 -6.39 2.85
C LEU A 27 22.47 -6.79 2.10
N GLY A 28 22.36 -8.07 1.73
CA GLY A 28 21.18 -8.63 1.08
C GLY A 28 19.91 -8.46 1.92
N VAL A 29 19.97 -8.77 3.21
CA VAL A 29 18.84 -8.59 4.14
C VAL A 29 18.43 -7.11 4.22
N THR A 30 19.40 -6.19 4.32
CA THR A 30 19.09 -4.76 4.33
C THR A 30 18.39 -4.30 3.04
N LEU A 31 18.88 -4.74 1.88
CA LEU A 31 18.27 -4.43 0.58
C LEU A 31 16.86 -5.02 0.47
N VAL A 32 16.66 -6.25 0.94
CA VAL A 32 15.33 -6.89 0.98
C VAL A 32 14.38 -6.10 1.88
N MET A 33 14.79 -5.73 3.10
CA MET A 33 13.94 -4.93 4.00
C MET A 33 13.59 -3.58 3.40
N ALA A 34 14.54 -2.91 2.76
CA ALA A 34 14.28 -1.64 2.06
C ALA A 34 13.30 -1.82 0.90
N GLY A 35 13.44 -2.90 0.13
CA GLY A 35 12.54 -3.24 -0.96
C GLY A 35 11.13 -3.58 -0.49
N VAL A 36 10.99 -4.42 0.54
CA VAL A 36 9.71 -4.79 1.14
C VAL A 36 9.00 -3.58 1.70
N TYR A 37 9.72 -2.72 2.44
CA TYR A 37 9.13 -1.50 2.98
C TYR A 37 8.61 -0.57 1.89
N ARG A 38 9.42 -0.31 0.85
CA ARG A 38 8.99 0.51 -0.30
C ARG A 38 7.80 -0.11 -1.02
N GLY A 39 7.84 -1.42 -1.28
CA GLY A 39 6.75 -2.12 -1.94
C GLY A 39 5.43 -2.03 -1.16
N MET A 40 5.47 -2.18 0.17
CA MET A 40 4.29 -2.04 1.01
C MET A 40 3.75 -0.60 1.04
N VAL A 41 4.63 0.41 1.02
CA VAL A 41 4.22 1.83 0.94
C VAL A 41 3.60 2.13 -0.41
N ASP A 42 4.18 1.63 -1.50
CA ASP A 42 3.68 1.86 -2.85
C ASP A 42 2.34 1.14 -3.08
N ASP A 43 2.17 -0.08 -2.54
CA ASP A 43 0.90 -0.81 -2.56
C ASP A 43 -0.20 -0.07 -1.77
N GLY A 44 0.14 0.44 -0.58
CA GLY A 44 -0.79 1.27 0.21
C GLY A 44 -1.19 2.56 -0.51
N LYS A 45 -0.26 3.21 -1.22
CA LYS A 45 -0.57 4.40 -2.04
C LYS A 45 -1.42 4.04 -3.25
N ALA A 46 -1.18 2.92 -3.92
CA ALA A 46 -1.98 2.50 -5.05
C ALA A 46 -3.48 2.35 -4.67
N LEU A 47 -3.77 1.84 -3.47
CA LEU A 47 -5.15 1.75 -2.95
C LEU A 47 -5.78 3.13 -2.69
N LEU A 48 -4.98 4.09 -2.24
CA LEU A 48 -5.40 5.47 -2.00
C LEU A 48 -5.65 6.20 -3.33
N ASP A 49 -4.69 6.12 -4.26
CA ASP A 49 -4.77 6.77 -5.57
C ASP A 49 -5.92 6.20 -6.43
N ASN A 50 -6.37 4.97 -6.16
CA ASN A 50 -7.47 4.35 -6.88
C ASN A 50 -8.83 5.03 -6.65
N SER A 51 -9.01 5.89 -5.64
CA SER A 51 -10.32 6.55 -5.45
C SER A 51 -10.47 7.87 -6.22
N GLY A 52 -9.38 8.41 -6.78
CA GLY A 52 -9.36 9.71 -7.46
C GLY A 52 -9.69 10.91 -6.57
N ALA A 53 -9.71 10.75 -5.24
CA ALA A 53 -10.18 11.77 -4.31
C ALA A 53 -8.99 12.57 -3.75
N ASP A 54 -9.15 13.90 -3.65
CA ASP A 54 -8.16 14.76 -3.00
C ASP A 54 -8.17 14.62 -1.46
N LEU A 55 -9.31 14.21 -0.88
CA LEU A 55 -9.50 14.05 0.56
C LEU A 55 -10.49 12.91 0.87
N TRP A 56 -10.19 12.13 1.91
CA TRP A 56 -11.17 11.22 2.52
C TRP A 56 -11.71 11.79 3.82
N VAL A 57 -13.02 11.64 4.00
CA VAL A 57 -13.69 11.93 5.26
C VAL A 57 -14.04 10.61 5.92
N VAL A 58 -13.58 10.43 7.15
CA VAL A 58 -13.82 9.23 7.96
C VAL A 58 -14.30 9.62 9.35
N GLN A 59 -14.87 8.66 10.08
CA GLN A 59 -15.28 8.86 11.46
C GLN A 59 -14.08 9.29 12.31
N ARG A 60 -14.31 10.17 13.29
CA ARG A 60 -13.28 10.57 14.25
C ARG A 60 -12.66 9.35 14.93
N ASP A 61 -11.37 9.45 15.23
CA ASP A 61 -10.58 8.41 15.91
C ASP A 61 -10.51 7.10 15.11
N THR A 62 -10.56 7.19 13.77
CA THR A 62 -10.28 6.08 12.86
C THR A 62 -9.03 6.30 12.02
N LEU A 63 -8.33 5.22 11.69
CA LEU A 63 -7.07 5.22 10.93
C LEU A 63 -7.28 5.23 9.40
N GLY A 64 -8.20 6.08 8.91
CA GLY A 64 -8.45 6.27 7.48
C GLY A 64 -9.40 5.22 6.86
N PRO A 65 -9.64 5.30 5.53
CA PRO A 65 -10.75 4.60 4.89
C PRO A 65 -10.57 3.08 4.76
N TYR A 66 -9.33 2.57 4.88
CA TYR A 66 -8.99 1.17 4.64
C TYR A 66 -8.47 0.43 5.87
N ALA A 67 -7.99 1.13 6.90
CA ALA A 67 -7.36 0.47 8.05
C ALA A 67 -8.38 0.10 9.15
N GLU A 68 -9.42 0.91 9.33
CA GLU A 68 -10.41 0.72 10.38
C GLU A 68 -11.84 0.92 9.85
N PRO A 69 -12.84 0.23 10.42
CA PRO A 69 -14.24 0.44 10.06
C PRO A 69 -14.65 1.89 10.37
N SER A 70 -15.10 2.61 9.35
CA SER A 70 -15.69 3.94 9.47
C SER A 70 -17.06 3.94 8.83
N SER A 71 -18.06 4.48 9.53
CA SER A 71 -19.43 4.61 9.02
C SER A 71 -19.92 6.03 9.26
N LEU A 72 -20.34 6.69 8.19
CA LEU A 72 -20.87 8.04 8.21
C LEU A 72 -22.33 8.02 7.73
N PRO A 73 -23.20 8.92 8.24
CA PRO A 73 -24.53 9.10 7.67
C PRO A 73 -24.47 9.47 6.18
N ASP A 74 -25.40 8.94 5.40
CA ASP A 74 -25.43 9.08 3.94
C ASP A 74 -25.59 10.55 3.48
N ASP A 75 -26.15 11.42 4.30
CA ASP A 75 -26.38 12.84 3.97
C ASP A 75 -25.20 13.78 4.28
N GLN A 76 -24.08 13.25 4.77
CA GLN A 76 -22.89 14.05 5.09
C GLN A 76 -22.22 14.63 3.85
N ASP A 77 -22.31 13.97 2.71
CA ASP A 77 -21.82 14.46 1.42
C ASP A 77 -22.41 15.84 1.08
N ARG A 78 -23.70 16.06 1.35
CA ARG A 78 -24.40 17.34 1.12
C ARG A 78 -23.84 18.46 1.98
N ALA A 79 -23.49 18.16 3.23
CA ALA A 79 -22.88 19.13 4.13
C ALA A 79 -21.46 19.50 3.65
N LEU A 80 -20.69 18.51 3.17
CA LEU A 80 -19.37 18.72 2.60
C LEU A 80 -19.41 19.54 1.30
N LEU A 81 -20.35 19.24 0.40
CA LEU A 81 -20.56 20.01 -0.84
C LEU A 81 -20.92 21.48 -0.58
N ALA A 82 -21.54 21.80 0.56
CA ALA A 82 -21.84 23.18 0.93
C ALA A 82 -20.60 23.96 1.44
N MET A 83 -19.47 23.29 1.69
CA MET A 83 -18.25 23.94 2.16
C MET A 83 -17.52 24.66 1.01
N PRO A 84 -17.08 25.93 1.22
CA PRO A 84 -16.29 26.63 0.22
C PRO A 84 -15.01 25.88 -0.16
N GLY A 85 -14.80 25.65 -1.45
CA GLY A 85 -13.62 24.97 -1.99
C GLY A 85 -13.80 23.47 -2.26
N VAL A 86 -14.93 22.87 -1.88
CA VAL A 86 -15.28 21.50 -2.26
C VAL A 86 -15.93 21.52 -3.63
N ALA A 87 -15.28 20.92 -4.62
CA ALA A 87 -15.80 20.83 -5.99
C ALA A 87 -16.81 19.68 -6.15
N GLU A 88 -16.52 18.53 -5.53
CA GLU A 88 -17.32 17.32 -5.58
C GLU A 88 -17.17 16.56 -4.25
N ALA A 89 -18.22 15.86 -3.84
CA ALA A 89 -18.19 14.90 -2.74
C ALA A 89 -19.14 13.75 -3.09
N SER A 90 -18.73 12.54 -2.76
CA SER A 90 -19.49 11.32 -3.04
C SER A 90 -19.27 10.31 -1.93
N ASN A 91 -20.30 9.50 -1.66
CA ASN A 91 -20.20 8.42 -0.71
C ASN A 91 -19.53 7.20 -1.35
N VAL A 92 -18.70 6.52 -0.58
CA VAL A 92 -18.05 5.28 -0.97
C VAL A 92 -18.10 4.28 0.18
N THR A 93 -18.19 2.99 -0.13
CA THR A 93 -18.16 1.90 0.84
C THR A 93 -17.12 0.87 0.43
N TYR A 94 -16.23 0.51 1.36
CA TYR A 94 -15.25 -0.56 1.17
C TYR A 94 -15.59 -1.72 2.11
N LEU A 95 -15.85 -2.89 1.54
CA LEU A 95 -16.14 -4.09 2.30
C LEU A 95 -15.24 -5.24 1.84
N THR A 96 -14.35 -5.69 2.72
CA THR A 96 -13.55 -6.90 2.47
C THR A 96 -14.33 -8.14 2.92
N MET A 97 -14.64 -9.04 1.99
CA MET A 97 -15.37 -10.28 2.28
C MET A 97 -14.83 -11.47 1.48
N GLN A 98 -15.28 -12.68 1.81
CA GLN A 98 -15.07 -13.85 0.97
C GLN A 98 -16.25 -14.03 0.03
N VAL A 99 -15.96 -14.22 -1.25
CA VAL A 99 -16.95 -14.46 -2.30
C VAL A 99 -16.67 -15.82 -2.93
N ARG A 100 -17.72 -16.62 -3.11
CA ARG A 100 -17.61 -17.93 -3.76
C ARG A 100 -17.44 -17.74 -5.27
N ARG A 101 -16.36 -18.28 -5.83
CA ARG A 101 -16.13 -18.36 -7.29
C ARG A 101 -16.03 -19.83 -7.71
N GLY A 102 -17.12 -20.38 -8.24
CA GLY A 102 -17.21 -21.79 -8.58
C GLY A 102 -17.10 -22.69 -7.33
N GLY A 103 -16.05 -23.51 -7.26
CA GLY A 103 -15.78 -24.40 -6.14
C GLY A 103 -14.87 -23.82 -5.04
N HIS A 104 -14.40 -22.57 -5.17
CA HIS A 104 -13.39 -21.99 -4.28
C HIS A 104 -13.85 -20.64 -3.69
N ASP A 105 -13.48 -20.38 -2.44
CA ASP A 105 -13.68 -19.08 -1.81
C ASP A 105 -12.49 -18.16 -2.12
N VAL A 106 -12.80 -16.93 -2.54
CA VAL A 106 -11.81 -15.90 -2.89
C VAL A 106 -12.07 -14.67 -2.02
N ARG A 107 -11.02 -14.11 -1.43
CA ARG A 107 -11.12 -12.84 -0.72
C ARG A 107 -11.23 -11.71 -1.74
N ALA A 108 -12.26 -10.89 -1.62
CA ALA A 108 -12.49 -9.74 -2.49
C ALA A 108 -12.75 -8.49 -1.65
N MET A 109 -12.27 -7.35 -2.13
CA MET A 109 -12.73 -6.05 -1.66
C MET A 109 -13.86 -5.59 -2.57
N VAL A 110 -15.06 -5.50 -2.01
CA VAL A 110 -16.24 -4.98 -2.69
C VAL A 110 -16.27 -3.47 -2.45
N VAL A 111 -16.30 -2.71 -3.53
CA VAL A 111 -16.38 -1.25 -3.49
C VAL A 111 -17.77 -0.84 -3.97
N GLY A 112 -18.52 -0.19 -3.09
CA GLY A 112 -19.79 0.45 -3.41
C GLY A 112 -19.55 1.93 -3.69
N ILE A 113 -19.95 2.39 -4.87
CA ILE A 113 -19.78 3.78 -5.32
C ILE A 113 -21.13 4.35 -5.73
N VAL A 114 -21.31 5.66 -5.54
CA VAL A 114 -22.45 6.35 -6.14
C VAL A 114 -22.18 6.49 -7.64
N PRO A 115 -23.11 6.05 -8.51
CA PRO A 115 -22.95 6.24 -9.95
C PRO A 115 -23.01 7.74 -10.26
N GLY A 116 -21.86 8.32 -10.61
CA GLY A 116 -21.77 9.69 -11.11
C GLY A 116 -22.29 9.82 -12.55
N GLU A 117 -22.53 11.07 -12.98
CA GLU A 117 -22.98 11.37 -14.36
C GLU A 117 -21.86 11.17 -15.41
N ALA A 118 -20.58 11.07 -14.99
CA ALA A 118 -19.41 10.94 -15.85
C ALA A 118 -18.42 9.87 -15.36
N TRP A 119 -17.57 9.39 -16.29
CA TRP A 119 -16.42 8.52 -15.99
C TRP A 119 -15.38 9.32 -15.18
N GLY A 120 -14.97 8.79 -14.02
CA GLY A 120 -14.00 9.45 -13.12
C GLY A 120 -14.61 10.18 -11.92
N ALA A 121 -15.90 9.99 -11.63
CA ALA A 121 -16.50 10.45 -10.38
C ALA A 121 -15.80 9.80 -9.16
N PRO A 122 -15.78 10.44 -7.97
CA PRO A 122 -15.06 9.94 -6.82
C PRO A 122 -15.54 8.54 -6.41
N GLY A 123 -14.58 7.61 -6.30
CA GLY A 123 -14.83 6.19 -6.00
C GLY A 123 -14.51 5.21 -7.13
N TRP A 124 -14.36 5.68 -8.39
CA TRP A 124 -13.94 4.86 -9.54
C TRP A 124 -12.44 4.63 -9.61
#